data_AF-B8I2P3-F1
#
_entry.id   AF-B8I2P3-F1
#
_cell.length_a   1.000
_cell.length_b   1.000
_cell.length_c   1.000
_cell.angle_alpha   90.00
_cell.angle_beta   90.00
_cell.angle_gamma   90.00
#
_symmetry.space_group_name_H-M   'P 1'
#
loop_
_entity.id
_entity.type
_entity.pdbx_description
1 polymer ?
#
loop_
_entity_poly.entity_id
_entity_poly.type
_entity_poly.pdbx_seq_one_letter_code
_entity_poly.pdbx_strand_id
1 'polypeptide(L)'
;MPKGGMHDYKSRVSKMKDQCELYDRECIDCGECDICDIDPTKHCDDCGRCIDEIDEYRSITIQDFMKENITKDQLKNLSKKLAEKENNQKK
;
A
#
# COMPACT_ATOMS: atom_id res chain seq x y z
N MET A 1 41.69 -15.51 6.10
CA MET A 1 40.58 -14.80 5.42
C MET A 1 39.27 -15.28 6.01
N PRO A 2 38.42 -14.40 6.58
CA PRO A 2 37.18 -14.82 7.22
C PRO A 2 36.10 -15.02 6.14
N LYS A 3 35.48 -16.19 6.08
CA LYS A 3 34.24 -16.40 5.32
C LYS A 3 33.10 -16.45 6.33
N GLY A 4 32.28 -15.40 6.27
CA GLY A 4 31.26 -15.10 7.26
C GLY A 4 30.03 -16.00 7.19
N GLY A 5 29.37 -16.08 8.35
CA GLY A 5 27.92 -15.93 8.45
C GLY A 5 27.07 -17.06 7.92
N MET A 6 27.25 -18.27 8.45
CA MET A 6 26.18 -19.26 8.48
C MET A 6 25.22 -18.80 9.60
N HIS A 7 24.25 -17.94 9.28
CA HIS A 7 23.21 -17.61 10.24
C HIS A 7 22.35 -18.86 10.46
N ASP A 8 22.52 -19.41 11.65
CA ASP A 8 21.78 -20.52 12.22
C ASP A 8 20.26 -20.27 12.18
N TYR A 9 19.57 -20.83 11.19
CA TYR A 9 18.11 -20.99 11.24
C TYR A 9 17.68 -22.15 12.17
N LYS A 10 18.64 -22.82 12.83
CA LYS A 10 18.39 -23.97 13.72
C LYS A 10 17.95 -23.56 15.13
N SER A 11 16.90 -22.73 15.22
CA SER A 11 16.23 -22.47 16.49
C SER A 11 14.75 -22.14 16.30
N ARG A 12 13.99 -23.04 15.65
CA ARG A 12 12.54 -23.12 15.87
C ARG A 12 12.26 -24.36 16.73
N VAL A 13 11.84 -24.06 17.95
CA VAL A 13 11.66 -24.97 19.08
C VAL A 13 10.49 -25.94 18.82
N SER A 14 10.72 -27.24 19.08
CA SER A 14 9.72 -28.27 19.42
C SER A 14 8.54 -28.52 18.46
N LYS A 15 8.72 -29.51 17.57
CA LYS A 15 7.70 -30.39 16.93
C LYS A 15 6.21 -30.13 17.29
N MET A 16 5.64 -29.05 16.77
CA MET A 16 4.29 -29.07 16.22
C MET A 16 4.47 -29.16 14.71
N LYS A 17 3.63 -29.93 14.02
CA LYS A 17 3.71 -29.97 12.56
C LYS A 17 3.29 -28.59 12.06
N ASP A 18 4.23 -27.87 11.45
CA ASP A 18 3.95 -26.55 10.86
C ASP A 18 2.82 -26.72 9.83
N GLN A 19 1.77 -25.90 9.94
CA GLN A 19 0.71 -25.84 8.94
C GLN A 19 1.22 -25.07 7.72
N CYS A 20 0.75 -25.43 6.53
CA CYS A 20 1.10 -24.72 5.32
C CYS A 20 0.45 -23.32 5.34
N GLU A 21 1.23 -22.29 4.97
CA GLU A 21 0.73 -20.91 4.92
C GLU A 21 -0.29 -20.68 3.79
N LEU A 22 -0.21 -21.47 2.71
CA LEU A 22 -1.08 -21.32 1.53
C LEU A 22 -2.29 -22.27 1.53
N TYR A 23 -2.23 -23.40 2.24
CA TYR A 23 -3.21 -24.47 2.15
C TYR A 23 -3.56 -25.01 3.55
N ASP A 24 -4.81 -25.42 3.77
CA ASP A 24 -5.25 -26.08 5.01
C ASP A 24 -4.77 -27.55 5.08
N ARG A 25 -3.45 -27.72 5.21
CA ARG A 25 -2.76 -29.01 5.32
C ARG A 25 -1.43 -28.85 6.06
N GLU A 26 -0.85 -29.96 6.50
CA GLU A 26 0.51 -29.99 7.04
C GLU A 26 1.52 -29.52 5.97
N CYS A 27 2.50 -28.72 6.40
CA CYS A 27 3.57 -28.28 5.52
C CYS A 27 4.38 -29.50 5.02
N ILE A 28 4.66 -29.50 3.72
CA ILE A 28 5.44 -30.55 3.03
C ILE A 28 6.76 -30.00 2.45
N ASP A 29 7.19 -28.82 2.91
CA ASP A 29 8.40 -28.13 2.46
C ASP A 29 8.48 -27.97 0.92
N CYS A 30 7.37 -27.59 0.27
CA CYS A 30 7.33 -27.42 -1.19
C CYS A 30 8.00 -26.14 -1.70
N GLY A 31 8.23 -25.13 -0.84
CA GLY A 31 8.85 -23.86 -1.19
C GLY A 31 8.00 -22.92 -2.04
N GLU A 32 6.72 -23.23 -2.26
CA GLU A 32 5.80 -22.41 -3.07
C GLU A 32 5.58 -21.02 -2.45
N CYS A 33 5.46 -20.94 -1.12
CA CYS A 33 5.34 -19.69 -0.37
C CYS A 33 6.58 -18.79 -0.46
N ASP A 34 7.73 -19.34 -0.88
CA ASP A 34 8.98 -18.58 -0.99
C ASP A 34 9.10 -17.86 -2.35
N ILE A 35 8.14 -18.03 -3.27
CA ILE A 35 8.15 -17.44 -4.60
C ILE A 35 7.28 -16.18 -4.64
N CYS A 36 7.72 -15.15 -5.36
CA CYS A 36 6.95 -13.92 -5.48
C CYS A 36 5.67 -14.13 -6.32
N ASP A 37 4.53 -13.70 -5.77
CA ASP A 37 3.22 -13.80 -6.45
C ASP A 37 3.16 -13.03 -7.78
N ILE A 38 3.96 -11.96 -7.92
CA ILE A 38 4.03 -11.15 -9.14
C ILE A 38 5.04 -11.71 -10.14
N ASP A 39 6.21 -12.13 -9.66
CA ASP A 39 7.32 -12.58 -10.50
C ASP A 39 7.72 -14.02 -10.10
N PRO A 40 7.25 -15.04 -10.83
CA PRO A 40 7.51 -16.43 -10.49
C PRO A 40 8.98 -16.83 -10.67
N THR A 41 9.83 -15.95 -11.22
CA THR A 41 11.27 -16.19 -11.35
C THR A 41 12.08 -15.73 -10.13
N LYS A 42 11.43 -15.06 -9.17
CA LYS A 42 12.06 -14.43 -8.02
C LYS A 42 11.60 -15.04 -6.69
N HIS A 43 12.53 -15.21 -5.75
CA HIS A 43 12.18 -15.50 -4.35
C HIS A 43 11.59 -14.27 -3.67
N CYS A 44 10.51 -14.45 -2.91
CA CYS A 44 9.89 -13.38 -2.16
C CYS A 44 10.91 -12.73 -1.21
N ASP A 45 10.98 -11.40 -1.27
CA ASP A 45 11.82 -10.56 -0.42
C ASP A 45 10.98 -9.65 0.48
N ASP A 46 9.73 -10.07 0.75
CA ASP A 46 8.74 -9.35 1.56
C ASP A 46 8.52 -7.89 1.13
N CYS A 47 8.70 -7.58 -0.16
CA CYS A 47 8.62 -6.21 -0.66
C CYS A 47 7.21 -5.61 -0.66
N GLY A 48 6.17 -6.41 -0.41
CA GLY A 48 4.78 -5.97 -0.30
C GLY A 48 4.12 -5.50 -1.61
N ARG A 49 4.79 -5.60 -2.76
CA ARG A 49 4.25 -5.15 -4.06
C ARG A 49 3.05 -5.98 -4.55
N CYS A 50 2.94 -7.24 -4.13
CA CYS A 50 1.81 -8.12 -4.44
C CYS A 50 0.54 -7.77 -3.66
N ILE A 51 0.68 -6.96 -2.62
CA ILE A 51 -0.43 -6.42 -1.84
C ILE A 51 -0.88 -5.15 -2.54
N ASP A 52 -1.62 -5.31 -3.63
CA ASP A 52 -2.10 -4.19 -4.46
C ASP A 52 -3.37 -3.58 -3.85
N GLU A 53 -3.24 -3.09 -2.62
CA GLU A 53 -4.15 -2.12 -2.02
C GLU A 53 -3.28 -1.08 -1.28
N ILE A 54 -2.98 0.01 -1.99
CA ILE A 54 -2.49 1.22 -1.35
C ILE A 54 -3.64 1.75 -0.48
N ASP A 55 -3.51 1.44 0.80
CA ASP A 55 -4.30 1.86 1.95
C ASP A 55 -5.71 1.26 2.07
N GLU A 56 -6.10 0.88 3.28
CA GLU A 56 -7.50 0.67 3.68
C GLU A 56 -8.41 1.85 3.26
N TYR A 57 -7.82 3.04 2.98
CA TYR A 57 -8.49 4.20 2.39
C TYR A 57 -7.59 4.97 1.42
N ARG A 58 -8.05 5.12 0.18
CA ARG A 58 -7.45 6.07 -0.77
C ARG A 58 -7.69 7.51 -0.31
N SER A 59 -6.63 8.27 -0.05
CA SER A 59 -6.73 9.69 0.30
C SER A 59 -6.57 10.59 -0.94
N ILE A 60 -7.33 11.69 -0.95
CA ILE A 60 -7.20 12.78 -1.92
C ILE A 60 -7.22 14.10 -1.16
N THR A 61 -6.37 15.05 -1.53
CA THR A 61 -6.44 16.38 -0.91
C THR A 61 -7.64 17.15 -1.44
N ILE A 62 -8.21 18.05 -0.64
CA ILE A 62 -9.29 18.93 -1.11
C ILE A 62 -8.80 19.73 -2.32
N GLN A 63 -7.53 20.16 -2.30
CA GLN A 63 -6.91 20.90 -3.39
C GLN A 63 -6.91 20.12 -4.71
N ASP A 64 -6.52 18.85 -4.68
CA ASP A 64 -6.48 17.98 -5.85
C ASP A 64 -7.90 17.69 -6.37
N PHE A 65 -8.84 17.38 -5.46
CA PHE A 65 -10.24 17.20 -5.82
C PHE A 65 -10.82 18.45 -6.50
N MET A 66 -10.56 19.65 -5.97
CA MET A 66 -11.01 20.90 -6.58
C MET A 66 -10.41 21.11 -7.96
N LYS A 67 -9.12 20.78 -8.16
CA LYS A 67 -8.42 20.98 -9.43
C LYS A 67 -8.98 20.08 -10.55
N GLU A 68 -9.35 18.86 -10.21
CA GLU A 68 -9.86 17.87 -11.16
C GLU A 68 -11.37 18.01 -11.42
N ASN A 69 -12.13 18.44 -10.40
CA ASN A 69 -13.60 18.36 -10.44
C ASN A 69 -14.31 19.72 -10.49
N ILE A 70 -13.62 20.86 -10.33
CA ILE A 70 -14.21 22.19 -10.48
C ILE A 70 -13.81 22.81 -11.81
N THR A 71 -14.80 23.23 -12.60
CA THR A 71 -14.55 23.93 -13.85
C THR A 71 -14.07 25.37 -13.58
N LYS A 72 -13.29 25.93 -14.50
CA LYS A 72 -12.82 27.33 -14.41
C LYS A 72 -13.97 28.33 -14.24
N ASP A 73 -15.14 28.02 -14.78
CA ASP A 73 -16.34 28.85 -14.70
C ASP A 73 -16.99 28.78 -13.32
N GLN A 74 -17.01 27.61 -12.68
CA GLN A 74 -17.44 27.47 -11.28
C GLN A 74 -16.53 28.26 -10.34
N LEU A 75 -15.21 28.24 -10.57
CA LEU A 75 -14.26 29.03 -9.79
C LEU A 75 -14.47 30.55 -9.98
N LYS A 76 -14.65 31.01 -11.22
CA LYS A 76 -14.95 32.42 -11.51
C LYS A 76 -16.23 32.90 -10.84
N ASN A 77 -17.28 32.09 -10.87
CA ASN A 77 -18.56 32.44 -10.26
C ASN A 77 -18.47 32.53 -8.74
N LEU A 78 -17.66 31.65 -8.11
CA LEU A 78 -17.40 31.72 -6.67
C LEU A 78 -16.62 32.99 -6.30
N SER A 79 -15.55 33.31 -7.04
CA SER A 79 -14.76 34.52 -6.81
C SER A 79 -15.60 35.79 -6.96
N LYS A 80 -16.49 35.84 -7.96
CA LYS A 80 -17.42 36.96 -8.15
C LYS A 80 -18.38 37.12 -6.96
N LYS A 81 -18.96 36.02 -6.46
CA LYS A 81 -19.84 36.02 -5.29
C LYS A 81 -19.12 36.45 -4.00
N LEU A 82 -17.86 36.08 -3.84
CA LEU A 82 -17.05 36.50 -2.69
C LEU A 82 -16.78 38.01 -2.71
N ALA A 83 -16.41 38.56 -3.86
CA ALA A 83 -16.20 40.01 -4.02
C ALA A 83 -17.48 40.83 -3.78
N GLU A 84 -18.63 40.34 -4.24
CA GLU A 84 -19.94 40.97 -3.96
C GLU A 84 -20.28 40.98 -2.46
N LYS A 85 -19.94 39.90 -1.73
CA LYS A 85 -20.14 39.84 -0.27
C LYS A 85 -19.23 40.80 0.49
N GLU A 86 -17.96 40.90 0.12
CA GLU A 86 -17.02 41.84 0.75
C GLU A 86 -17.47 43.30 0.57
N ASN A 87 -17.96 43.64 -0.63
CA ASN A 87 -18.47 44.98 -0.91
C ASN A 87 -19.75 45.31 -0.12
N ASN A 88 -20.60 44.30 0.15
CA ASN A 88 -21.79 44.48 0.97
C ASN A 88 -21.50 44.54 2.48
N GLN A 89 -20.37 44.00 2.95
CA GLN A 89 -19.95 44.09 4.35
C GLN A 89 -19.23 45.42 4.68
N LYS A 90 -18.71 46.13 3.67
CA LYS A 90 -18.07 47.45 3.81
C LYS A 90 -19.05 48.62 3.70
N LYS A 91 -20.35 48.34 3.52
CA LYS A 91 -21.42 49.31 3.34
C LYS A 91 -22.32 49.34 4.57
#